data_AF-A0A9E3AF25-F1
#
_entry.id   AF-A0A9E3AF25-F1
#
_cell.length_a   1.000
_cell.length_b   1.000
_cell.length_c   1.000
_cell.angle_alpha   90.00
_cell.angle_beta   90.00
_cell.angle_gamma   90.00
#
_symmetry.space_group_name_H-M   'P 1'
#
loop_
_entity.id
_entity.type
_entity.pdbx_description
1 polymer ?
#
loop_
_entity_poly.entity_id
_entity_poly.type
_entity_poly.pdbx_seq_one_letter_code
_entity_poly.pdbx_strand_id
1 'polypeptide(L)' 'MSANTEKEFVNAIAAEMASSVARAVERWMAEFDSVLQDPHLTTPRRLQAVQAIVARYRHLRGLAECPRQPIDQVGGRDLC' A
#
# COMPACT_ATOMS: atom_id res chain seq x y z
N MET A 1 -11.79 -29.59 20.19
CA MET A 1 -11.31 -29.42 18.80
C MET A 1 -9.88 -29.95 18.77
N SER A 2 -9.54 -30.81 17.82
CA SER A 2 -8.20 -31.41 17.75
C SER A 2 -7.20 -30.32 17.33
N ALA A 3 -6.01 -30.28 17.95
CA ALA A 3 -4.98 -29.25 17.70
C ALA A 3 -4.61 -29.05 16.21
N ASN A 4 -4.88 -30.04 15.36
CA ASN A 4 -4.71 -29.95 13.91
C ASN A 4 -5.68 -28.94 13.25
N THR A 5 -6.94 -28.88 13.71
CA THR A 5 -7.96 -27.98 13.16
C THR A 5 -7.68 -26.51 13.48
N GLU A 6 -7.17 -26.22 14.67
CA GLU A 6 -6.79 -24.86 15.06
C GLU A 6 -5.61 -24.35 14.20
N LYS A 7 -4.62 -25.19 13.96
CA LYS A 7 -3.48 -24.88 13.08
C LYS A 7 -3.92 -24.63 11.63
N GLU A 8 -4.81 -25.48 11.10
CA GLU A 8 -5.36 -25.31 9.76
C GLU A 8 -6.13 -23.99 9.62
N PHE A 9 -6.93 -23.63 10.62
CA PHE A 9 -7.66 -22.36 10.64
C PHE A 9 -6.72 -21.14 10.66
N VAL A 10 -5.70 -21.14 11.52
CA VAL A 10 -4.70 -20.06 11.57
C VAL A 10 -3.95 -19.93 10.24
N ASN A 11 -3.57 -21.06 9.63
CA ASN A 11 -2.91 -21.06 8.33
C ASN A 11 -3.80 -20.49 7.22
N ALA A 12 -5.09 -20.81 7.23
CA ALA A 12 -6.04 -20.26 6.28
C ALA A 12 -6.18 -18.74 6.41
N ILE A 13 -6.26 -18.22 7.64
CA ILE A 13 -6.27 -16.77 7.89
C ILE A 13 -4.98 -16.12 7.41
N ALA A 14 -3.82 -16.70 7.75
CA ALA A 14 -2.52 -16.15 7.35
C ALA A 14 -2.38 -16.10 5.82
N ALA A 15 -2.83 -17.14 5.12
CA ALA A 15 -2.85 -17.19 3.67
C ALA A 15 -3.77 -16.12 3.06
N GLU A 16 -4.97 -15.94 3.61
CA GLU A 16 -5.90 -14.91 3.14
C GLU A 16 -5.36 -13.49 3.39
N MET A 17 -4.76 -13.24 4.55
CA MET A 17 -4.12 -11.96 4.85
C MET A 17 -2.98 -11.67 3.87
N ALA A 18 -2.11 -12.66 3.59
CA ALA A 18 -1.03 -12.51 2.62
C ALA A 18 -1.56 -12.23 1.20
N SER A 19 -2.59 -12.96 0.77
CA SER A 19 -3.25 -12.76 -0.52
C SER A 19 -3.87 -11.36 -0.63
N SER A 20 -4.54 -10.91 0.43
CA SER A 20 -5.15 -9.58 0.47
C SER A 20 -4.12 -8.46 0.39
N VAL A 21 -2.97 -8.60 1.05
CA VAL A 21 -1.86 -7.64 0.93
C VAL A 21 -1.30 -7.64 -0.49
N ALA A 22 -1.03 -8.81 -1.07
CA ALA A 22 -0.52 -8.91 -2.44
C ALA A 22 -1.45 -8.24 -3.45
N ARG A 23 -2.76 -8.52 -3.38
CA ARG A 23 -3.78 -7.92 -4.24
C ARG A 23 -3.88 -6.40 -4.07
N ALA A 24 -3.72 -5.89 -2.85
CA ALA A 24 -3.69 -4.45 -2.61
C ALA A 24 -2.48 -3.77 -3.26
N VAL A 25 -1.29 -4.39 -3.14
CA VAL A 25 -0.06 -3.91 -3.77
C VAL A 25 -0.17 -3.95 -5.29
N GLU A 26 -0.63 -5.05 -5.87
CA GLU A 26 -0.85 -5.18 -7.31
C GLU A 26 -1.80 -4.11 -7.85
N ARG A 27 -2.89 -3.84 -7.13
CA ARG A 27 -3.83 -2.78 -7.49
C ARG A 27 -3.17 -1.40 -7.51
N TRP A 28 -2.33 -1.09 -6.52
CA TRP A 28 -1.62 0.20 -6.51
C TRP A 28 -0.56 0.28 -7.61
N MET A 29 0.18 -0.81 -7.87
CA MET A 29 1.12 -0.86 -8.99
C MET A 29 0.41 -0.60 -10.33
N ALA A 30 -0.72 -1.26 -10.56
CA ALA A 30 -1.53 -1.03 -11.76
C ALA A 30 -2.03 0.42 -11.88
N GLU A 31 -2.41 1.05 -10.77
CA GLU A 31 -2.82 2.46 -10.77
C GLU A 31 -1.66 3.40 -11.08
N PHE A 32 -0.47 3.17 -10.49
CA PHE A 32 0.73 3.94 -10.83
C PHE A 32 1.13 3.75 -12.29
N ASP A 33 1.14 2.52 -12.79
CA ASP A 33 1.46 2.22 -14.19
C ASP A 33 0.49 2.92 -15.14
N SER A 34 -0.81 2.92 -14.83
CA SER A 34 -1.82 3.60 -15.66
C SER A 34 -1.54 5.09 -15.83
N VAL A 35 -1.10 5.77 -14.76
CA VAL A 35 -0.77 7.20 -14.77
C VAL A 35 0.56 7.47 -15.46
N LEU A 36 1.57 6.64 -15.18
CA LEU A 36 2.92 6.83 -15.70
C LEU A 36 3.01 6.55 -17.21
N GLN A 37 2.22 5.60 -17.70
CA GLN A 37 2.15 5.22 -19.10
C GLN A 37 1.07 5.98 -19.89
N ASP A 38 0.31 6.89 -19.27
CA ASP A 38 -0.70 7.68 -19.97
C ASP A 38 -0.04 8.61 -21.01
N PRO A 39 -0.26 8.40 -22.31
CA PRO A 39 0.35 9.21 -23.37
C PRO A 39 -0.24 10.63 -23.43
N HIS A 40 -1.39 10.88 -22.81
CA HIS A 40 -2.06 12.18 -22.79
C HIS A 40 -1.61 13.08 -21.63
N LEU A 41 -0.85 12.56 -20.68
CA LEU A 41 -0.32 13.34 -19.57
C LEU A 41 1.10 13.83 -19.84
N THR A 42 1.31 15.13 -19.66
CA THR A 42 2.65 15.71 -19.59
C THR A 42 3.37 15.26 -18.31
N THR A 43 4.71 15.27 -18.31
CA THR A 43 5.52 14.86 -17.15
C THR A 43 5.08 15.53 -15.83
N PRO A 44 4.81 16.85 -15.77
CA PRO A 44 4.30 17.47 -14.54
C PRO A 44 2.93 16.94 -14.10
N ARG A 45 2.03 16.66 -15.04
CA ARG A 45 0.70 16.12 -14.73
C ARG A 45 0.77 14.67 -14.22
N ARG A 46 1.67 13.85 -14.76
CA ARG A 46 1.93 12.50 -14.22
C ARG A 46 2.39 12.58 -12.77
N LEU A 47 3.31 13.49 -12.45
CA LEU A 47 3.77 13.68 -11.08
C LEU A 47 2.65 14.11 -10.13
N GLN A 48 1.79 15.05 -10.55
CA GLN A 48 0.63 15.47 -9.76
C GLN A 48 -0.35 14.33 -9.51
N ALA A 49 -0.63 13.52 -10.53
CA ALA A 49 -1.51 12.36 -10.42
C ALA A 49 -0.93 11.29 -9.47
N VAL A 50 0.37 10.98 -9.57
CA VAL A 50 1.06 10.11 -8.61
C VAL A 50 0.98 10.67 -7.18
N GLN A 51 1.17 11.98 -6.99
CA GLN A 51 1.02 12.63 -5.69
C GLN A 51 -0.39 12.48 -5.12
N ALA A 52 -1.43 12.58 -5.96
CA ALA A 52 -2.81 12.37 -5.55
C ALA A 52 -3.07 10.92 -5.09
N ILE A 53 -2.52 9.92 -5.79
CA ILE A 53 -2.59 8.51 -5.37
C ILE A 53 -1.96 8.33 -3.98
N VAL A 54 -0.77 8.89 -3.76
CA VAL A 54 -0.07 8.81 -2.46
C VAL A 54 -0.82 9.55 -1.37
N ALA A 55 -1.37 10.73 -1.66
CA ALA A 55 -2.16 11.50 -0.70
C ALA A 55 -3.42 10.72 -0.26
N ARG A 56 -4.10 10.06 -1.21
CA ARG A 56 -5.26 9.21 -0.92
C ARG A 56 -4.90 8.04 -0.01
N TYR A 57 -3.78 7.36 -0.28
CA TYR A 57 -3.28 6.30 0.60
C TYR A 57 -3.03 6.79 2.03
N ARG A 58 -2.37 7.95 2.18
CA ARG A 58 -2.09 8.54 3.50
C ARG A 58 -3.36 8.90 4.25
N HIS A 59 -4.33 9.50 3.56
CA HIS A 59 -5.62 9.85 4.14
C HIS A 59 -6.36 8.63 4.68
N LEU A 60 -6.45 7.55 3.90
CA LEU A 60 -7.10 6.30 4.32
C LEU A 60 -6.45 5.65 5.55
N ARG A 61 -5.18 5.94 5.80
CA ARG A 61 -4.43 5.44 6.95
C ARG A 61 -4.36 6.38 8.15
N GLY A 62 -5.01 7.55 8.09
CA GLY A 62 -4.85 8.59 9.12
C GLY A 62 -3.46 9.26 9.12
N LEU A 63 -2.62 8.98 8.12
CA LEU A 63 -1.28 9.57 7.94
C LEU A 63 -1.31 10.90 7.18
N ALA A 64 -2.47 11.54 7.06
CA ALA A 64 -2.63 12.76 6.27
C ALA A 64 -1.72 13.90 6.78
N GLU A 65 -1.40 13.90 8.08
CA GLU A 65 -0.57 14.90 8.75
C GLU A 65 0.88 14.45 8.92
N CYS A 66 1.24 13.21 8.53
CA CYS A 66 2.57 12.68 8.75
C CYS A 66 3.56 13.25 7.69
N PRO A 67 4.61 13.98 8.10
CA PRO A 67 5.60 14.53 7.17
C PRO A 67 6.24 13.42 6.33
N ARG A 68 6.68 13.73 5.11
CA ARG A 68 7.50 12.80 4.32
C ARG A 68 8.79 12.50 5.10
N GLN A 69 8.86 11.33 5.73
CA GLN A 69 10.12 10.86 6.31
C GLN A 69 11.02 10.30 5.19
N PRO A 70 12.32 10.64 5.16
CA PRO A 70 13.28 10.02 4.26
C PRO A 70 13.34 8.51 4.50
N ILE A 71 13.42 7.73 3.42
CA ILE A 71 13.39 6.26 3.42
C ILE A 71 14.61 5.67 4.18
N ASP A 72 15.63 6.50 4.43
CA ASP A 72 16.86 6.13 5.14
C ASP A 72 16.69 5.97 6.67
N GLN A 73 15.51 6.29 7.23
CA GLN A 73 15.28 6.30 8.68
C GLN A 73 14.33 5.18 9.18
N VAL A 74 14.32 4.01 8.53
CA VAL A 74 13.56 2.84 9.04
C VAL A 74 14.32 2.20 10.20
N GLY A 75 14.34 2.90 11.33
CA GLY A 75 15.00 2.48 12.57
C GLY A 75 14.43 3.28 13.73
N GLY A 76 13.20 2.98 14.13
CA GLY A 76 12.58 3.60 15.29
C GLY A 76 11.12 3.91 15.02
N ARG A 77 10.26 3.23 15.78
CA ARG A 77 8.83 3.49 15.82
C ARG A 77 8.61 4.90 16.34
N ASP A 78 8.16 5.79 15.48
CA ASP A 78 7.23 6.84 15.86
C ASP A 78 6.13 6.83 14.81
N LEU A 79 5.10 6.05 15.14
CA LEU A 79 3.84 6.09 14.45
C LEU A 79 3.19 7.43 14.79
N CYS A 80 3.06 8.29 13.78
CA CYS A 80 1.72 8.77 13.50
C CYS A 80 0.81 7.52 13.40
#